data_AF-A0A1F7RSZ0-F1
#
_entry.id   AF-A0A1F7RSZ0-F1
#
_cell.length_a   1.000
_cell.length_b   1.000
_cell.length_c   1.000
_cell.angle_alpha   90.00
_cell.angle_beta   90.00
_cell.angle_gamma   90.00
#
_symmetry.space_group_name_H-M   'P 1'
#
loop_
_entity.id
_entity.type
_entity.pdbx_description
1 polymer ?
#
loop_
_entity_poly.entity_id
_entity_poly.type
_entity_poly.pdbx_seq_one_letter_code
_entity_poly.pdbx_strand_id
1 'polypeptide(L)'
;MNEIVLQGCTPEPLMSYLKSLGIFRIIAQQKDPDARSLWKQDTFTIHSSIVDQEKIQKFFLDEYQPTPIVAPWNGGSGFFTGDNKKAIELISNSNSPRFTKYRMVITKVKEVLNINEIKKKPDKEIKKQLLEKYRKGFPDFALDWLDAVYVLTSENPKFPPILGTGGNDGRLDFTQNFMQQLLKIIPVYENAEVDNSNLKKNSQDWLGLSIFDRGSPKLIQDAAIGQYNPGGSGGANMDRGFNASSLVNPWDYILMMEGAIVFAGSVARKISTDSREKAIYPFTVSSSSVGYATAVESEETSLSRAEIWVPIWERSISISELQHLFSEGRAQFGKYQAKTGLQFVRAISSLGVD
;
A
#
# COMPACT_ATOMS: atom_id res chain seq x y z
N MET A 1 -7.19 21.38 -17.71
CA MET A 1 -6.75 20.73 -16.46
C MET A 1 -5.62 21.57 -15.89
N ASN A 2 -5.58 21.74 -14.57
CA ASN A 2 -4.53 22.50 -13.90
C ASN A 2 -3.38 21.56 -13.51
N GLU A 3 -2.16 22.07 -13.57
CA GLU A 3 -0.96 21.37 -13.11
C GLU A 3 -0.82 21.55 -11.59
N ILE A 4 -0.79 20.45 -10.85
CA ILE A 4 -0.64 20.45 -9.40
C ILE A 4 0.60 19.64 -9.05
N VAL A 5 1.64 20.36 -8.64
CA VAL A 5 2.92 19.80 -8.20
C VAL A 5 2.79 19.36 -6.74
N LEU A 6 3.16 18.12 -6.45
CA LEU A 6 3.12 17.53 -5.10
C LEU A 6 4.55 17.45 -4.54
N GLN A 7 5.06 18.53 -3.96
CA GLN A 7 6.46 18.62 -3.53
C GLN A 7 6.87 17.57 -2.49
N GLY A 8 5.92 17.04 -1.71
CA GLY A 8 6.18 15.95 -0.75
C GLY A 8 6.28 14.56 -1.40
N CYS A 9 6.10 14.45 -2.71
CA CYS A 9 5.96 13.20 -3.45
C CYS A 9 7.13 12.99 -4.41
N THR A 10 8.13 12.24 -3.93
CA THR A 10 9.38 11.92 -4.65
C THR A 10 9.46 10.43 -5.04
N PRO A 11 10.29 10.06 -6.04
CA PRO A 11 10.54 8.66 -6.41
C PRO A 11 11.16 7.83 -5.29
N GLU A 12 11.92 8.47 -4.40
CA GLU A 12 12.62 7.80 -3.31
C GLU A 12 12.35 8.51 -1.97
N PRO A 13 12.21 7.77 -0.85
CA PRO A 13 12.21 6.30 -0.75
C PRO A 13 10.91 5.66 -1.28
N LEU A 14 10.83 4.32 -1.29
CA LEU A 14 9.65 3.58 -1.78
C LEU A 14 8.32 4.05 -1.14
N MET A 15 8.34 4.47 0.14
CA MET A 15 7.17 5.07 0.77
C MET A 15 6.66 6.31 0.02
N SER A 16 7.55 7.21 -0.42
CA SER A 16 7.19 8.41 -1.16
C SER A 16 6.62 8.08 -2.53
N TYR A 17 7.21 7.09 -3.22
CA TYR A 17 6.68 6.58 -4.49
C TYR A 17 5.26 6.02 -4.33
N LEU A 18 5.07 5.11 -3.37
CA LEU A 18 3.76 4.52 -3.09
C LEU A 18 2.73 5.57 -2.66
N LYS A 19 3.12 6.53 -1.80
CA LYS A 19 2.27 7.67 -1.45
C LYS A 19 1.78 8.42 -2.68
N SER A 20 2.68 8.70 -3.63
CA SER A 20 2.36 9.39 -4.88
C SER A 20 1.28 8.65 -5.66
N LEU A 21 1.43 7.33 -5.81
CA LEU A 21 0.42 6.48 -6.44
C LEU A 21 -0.91 6.47 -5.67
N GLY A 22 -0.85 6.44 -4.34
CA GLY A 22 -2.02 6.47 -3.48
C GLY A 22 -2.83 7.74 -3.66
N ILE A 23 -2.16 8.90 -3.67
CA ILE A 23 -2.80 10.20 -3.92
C ILE A 23 -3.48 10.20 -5.29
N PHE A 24 -2.77 9.77 -6.34
CA PHE A 24 -3.33 9.72 -7.69
C PHE A 24 -4.54 8.80 -7.79
N ARG A 25 -4.44 7.58 -7.27
CA ARG A 25 -5.54 6.60 -7.26
C ARG A 25 -6.76 7.16 -6.54
N ILE A 26 -6.59 7.77 -5.37
CA ILE A 26 -7.71 8.32 -4.59
C ILE A 26 -8.37 9.47 -5.36
N ILE A 27 -7.59 10.42 -5.89
CA ILE A 27 -8.14 11.56 -6.66
C ILE A 27 -8.90 11.05 -7.88
N ALA A 28 -8.28 10.16 -8.67
CA ALA A 28 -8.89 9.63 -9.87
C ALA A 28 -10.19 8.86 -9.59
N GLN A 29 -10.24 8.07 -8.50
CA GLN A 29 -11.40 7.23 -8.19
C GLN A 29 -12.52 7.98 -7.47
N GLN A 30 -12.22 9.00 -6.67
CA GLN A 30 -13.19 9.61 -5.76
C GLN A 30 -13.56 11.06 -6.11
N LYS A 31 -12.78 11.73 -6.97
CA LYS A 31 -12.98 13.16 -7.24
C LYS A 31 -12.92 13.54 -8.71
N ASP A 32 -11.95 13.02 -9.47
CA ASP A 32 -11.69 13.45 -10.84
C ASP A 32 -11.20 12.28 -11.72
N PRO A 33 -12.12 11.51 -12.34
CA PRO A 33 -11.78 10.35 -13.17
C PRO A 33 -10.88 10.64 -14.37
N ASP A 34 -10.89 11.89 -14.84
CA ASP A 34 -10.06 12.34 -15.97
C ASP A 34 -8.66 12.82 -15.53
N ALA A 35 -8.35 12.74 -14.23
CA ALA A 35 -7.05 13.11 -13.70
C ALA A 35 -5.94 12.28 -14.36
N ARG A 36 -4.82 12.96 -14.66
CA ARG A 36 -3.60 12.34 -15.17
C ARG A 36 -2.42 12.64 -14.26
N SER A 37 -1.39 11.82 -14.30
CA SER A 37 -0.16 12.04 -13.52
C SER A 37 1.11 11.78 -14.32
N LEU A 38 2.19 12.45 -13.92
CA LEU A 38 3.54 12.26 -14.45
C LEU A 38 4.59 12.61 -13.39
N TRP A 39 5.81 12.10 -13.58
CA TRP A 39 6.99 12.52 -12.85
C TRP A 39 7.71 13.63 -13.63
N LYS A 40 8.05 14.72 -12.95
CA LYS A 40 8.78 15.86 -13.51
C LYS A 40 9.82 16.32 -12.51
N GLN A 41 11.09 16.22 -12.87
CA GLN A 41 12.21 16.63 -12.00
C GLN A 41 12.10 16.00 -10.59
N ASP A 42 11.94 14.68 -10.53
CA ASP A 42 11.80 13.90 -9.30
C ASP A 42 10.64 14.32 -8.38
N THR A 43 9.64 15.01 -8.94
CA THR A 43 8.42 15.38 -8.23
C THR A 43 7.21 14.83 -8.97
N PHE A 44 6.25 14.30 -8.21
CA PHE A 44 5.00 13.81 -8.76
C PHE A 44 4.02 14.96 -9.04
N THR A 45 3.47 14.97 -10.25
CA THR A 45 2.57 16.03 -10.72
C THR A 45 1.26 15.43 -11.19
N ILE A 46 0.15 16.05 -10.80
CA ILE A 46 -1.21 15.66 -11.21
C ILE A 46 -1.81 16.77 -12.08
N HIS A 47 -2.35 16.39 -13.22
CA HIS A 47 -3.24 17.21 -14.03
C HIS A 47 -4.67 16.87 -13.67
N SER A 48 -5.43 17.84 -13.13
CA SER A 48 -6.78 17.61 -12.64
C SER A 48 -7.72 18.79 -12.95
N SER A 49 -9.02 18.53 -12.93
CA SER A 49 -10.06 19.56 -12.89
C SER A 49 -10.10 20.32 -11.56
N ILE A 50 -9.50 19.75 -10.49
CA ILE A 50 -9.30 20.45 -9.22
C ILE A 50 -8.39 21.67 -9.46
N VAL A 51 -8.80 22.82 -8.92
CA VAL A 51 -8.26 24.12 -9.35
C VAL A 51 -6.99 24.51 -8.59
N ASP A 52 -6.79 24.01 -7.39
CA ASP A 52 -5.69 24.44 -6.52
C ASP A 52 -5.32 23.41 -5.43
N GLN A 53 -4.18 23.64 -4.77
CA GLN A 53 -3.66 22.80 -3.68
C GLN A 53 -4.59 22.77 -2.47
N GLU A 54 -5.27 23.88 -2.16
CA GLU A 54 -6.17 23.98 -1.00
C GLU A 54 -7.39 23.08 -1.16
N LYS A 55 -7.95 22.99 -2.37
CA LYS A 55 -9.04 22.08 -2.70
C LYS A 55 -8.63 20.62 -2.62
N ILE A 56 -7.39 20.27 -3.02
CA ILE A 56 -6.87 18.92 -2.79
C ILE A 56 -6.81 18.63 -1.29
N GLN A 57 -6.24 19.54 -0.48
CA GLN A 57 -6.17 19.33 0.96
C GLN A 57 -7.57 19.17 1.58
N LYS A 58 -8.51 20.05 1.20
CA LYS A 58 -9.88 20.00 1.66
C LYS A 58 -10.55 18.67 1.31
N PHE A 59 -10.36 18.17 0.09
CA PHE A 59 -10.88 16.87 -0.32
C PHE A 59 -10.36 15.74 0.59
N PHE A 60 -9.06 15.67 0.85
CA PHE A 60 -8.50 14.64 1.73
C PHE A 60 -8.96 14.79 3.19
N LEU A 61 -9.10 16.01 3.68
CA LEU A 61 -9.51 16.29 5.06
C LEU A 61 -11.00 16.03 5.31
N ASP A 62 -11.86 16.37 4.36
CA ASP A 62 -13.32 16.35 4.57
C ASP A 62 -14.01 15.17 3.85
N GLU A 63 -13.54 14.75 2.66
CA GLU A 63 -14.30 13.86 1.76
C GLU A 63 -13.68 12.46 1.58
N TYR A 64 -12.35 12.32 1.58
CA TYR A 64 -11.65 11.06 1.29
C TYR A 64 -12.20 9.86 2.06
N GLN A 65 -12.61 8.82 1.35
CA GLN A 65 -13.07 7.56 1.93
C GLN A 65 -11.96 6.50 1.84
N PRO A 66 -11.47 5.97 2.97
CA PRO A 66 -10.41 4.96 2.95
C PRO A 66 -10.83 3.65 2.30
N THR A 67 -9.92 3.03 1.55
CA THR A 67 -10.10 1.67 1.07
C THR A 67 -10.16 0.71 2.27
N PRO A 68 -11.07 -0.27 2.30
CA PRO A 68 -11.17 -1.25 3.38
C PRO A 68 -10.03 -2.28 3.37
N ILE A 69 -8.84 -1.85 3.80
CA ILE A 69 -7.64 -2.68 3.90
C ILE A 69 -7.71 -3.55 5.18
N VAL A 70 -8.08 -4.82 5.03
CA VAL A 70 -8.22 -5.77 6.14
C VAL A 70 -7.46 -7.08 5.88
N ALA A 71 -6.92 -7.71 6.92
CA ALA A 71 -6.30 -9.03 6.82
C ALA A 71 -6.87 -10.03 7.84
N PRO A 72 -8.14 -10.45 7.71
CA PRO A 72 -8.83 -11.40 8.60
C PRO A 72 -8.32 -12.85 8.53
N TRP A 73 -7.02 -13.01 8.30
CA TRP A 73 -6.26 -14.25 8.26
C TRP A 73 -4.91 -14.10 8.99
N ASN A 74 -4.57 -12.91 9.46
CA ASN A 74 -3.36 -12.63 10.24
C ASN A 74 -3.67 -12.58 11.73
N GLY A 75 -2.76 -13.09 12.56
CA GLY A 75 -2.82 -12.79 14.00
C GLY A 75 -2.37 -11.34 14.21
N GLY A 76 -3.03 -10.61 15.10
CA GLY A 76 -2.80 -9.18 15.33
C GLY A 76 -3.61 -8.25 14.44
N SER A 77 -4.41 -8.79 13.52
CA SER A 77 -5.27 -7.99 12.62
C SER A 77 -6.48 -7.36 13.32
N GLY A 78 -6.75 -7.76 14.57
CA GLY A 78 -7.86 -7.26 15.39
C GLY A 78 -9.16 -8.09 15.28
N PHE A 79 -9.13 -9.21 14.54
CA PHE A 79 -10.33 -10.05 14.33
C PHE A 79 -10.38 -11.27 15.26
N PHE A 80 -9.25 -11.71 15.79
CA PHE A 80 -9.16 -12.95 16.57
C PHE A 80 -9.09 -12.70 18.08
N THR A 81 -9.34 -13.75 18.86
CA THR A 81 -9.14 -13.75 20.32
C THR A 81 -7.67 -13.48 20.64
N GLY A 82 -7.42 -12.48 21.48
CA GLY A 82 -6.06 -12.04 21.85
C GLY A 82 -5.53 -10.87 21.01
N ASP A 83 -6.18 -10.54 19.89
CA ASP A 83 -5.81 -9.35 19.11
C ASP A 83 -6.30 -8.06 19.80
N ASN A 84 -5.63 -6.95 19.51
CA ASN A 84 -6.12 -5.62 19.85
C ASN A 84 -7.30 -5.24 18.93
N LYS A 85 -8.51 -5.18 19.48
CA LYS A 85 -9.74 -4.94 18.71
C LYS A 85 -10.16 -3.47 18.60
N LYS A 86 -9.48 -2.57 19.32
CA LYS A 86 -9.89 -1.17 19.49
C LYS A 86 -10.15 -0.48 18.15
N ALA A 87 -9.26 -0.65 17.18
CA ALA A 87 -9.39 0.03 15.88
C ALA A 87 -10.61 -0.47 15.08
N ILE A 88 -10.77 -1.79 15.00
CA ILE A 88 -11.92 -2.42 14.34
C ILE A 88 -13.23 -2.03 15.00
N GLU A 89 -13.29 -2.03 16.33
CA GLU A 89 -14.50 -1.68 17.09
C GLU A 89 -14.89 -0.21 16.87
N LEU A 90 -13.93 0.72 16.93
CA LEU A 90 -14.17 2.14 16.66
C LEU A 90 -14.65 2.36 15.22
N ILE A 91 -14.01 1.74 14.22
CA ILE A 91 -14.45 1.87 12.83
C ILE A 91 -15.82 1.22 12.62
N SER A 92 -16.06 0.03 13.19
CA SER A 92 -17.35 -0.68 13.09
C SER A 92 -18.51 0.18 13.62
N ASN A 93 -18.29 0.88 14.73
CA ASN A 93 -19.31 1.66 15.43
C ASN A 93 -19.34 3.14 14.99
N SER A 94 -18.46 3.54 14.07
CA SER A 94 -18.38 4.91 13.57
C SER A 94 -19.67 5.35 12.89
N ASN A 95 -20.01 6.63 13.03
CA ASN A 95 -21.08 7.26 12.23
C ASN A 95 -20.54 8.11 11.07
N SER A 96 -19.21 8.28 10.98
CA SER A 96 -18.61 9.02 9.86
C SER A 96 -18.97 8.35 8.52
N PRO A 97 -19.48 9.10 7.52
CA PRO A 97 -19.74 8.60 6.18
C PRO A 97 -18.49 8.04 5.51
N ARG A 98 -17.30 8.54 5.88
CA ARG A 98 -16.01 8.13 5.32
C ARG A 98 -15.68 6.67 5.56
N PHE A 99 -16.19 6.08 6.66
CA PHE A 99 -15.97 4.68 7.01
C PHE A 99 -17.06 3.73 6.49
N THR A 100 -18.01 4.17 5.67
CA THR A 100 -19.15 3.34 5.24
C THR A 100 -18.72 2.04 4.56
N LYS A 101 -17.84 2.11 3.54
CA LYS A 101 -17.28 0.93 2.87
C LYS A 101 -16.49 0.03 3.82
N TYR A 102 -15.78 0.64 4.76
CA TYR A 102 -15.02 -0.05 5.80
C TYR A 102 -15.90 -0.86 6.74
N ARG A 103 -17.00 -0.27 7.22
CA ARG A 103 -18.00 -0.97 8.05
C ARG A 103 -18.60 -2.16 7.32
N MET A 104 -18.94 -2.02 6.04
CA MET A 104 -19.47 -3.13 5.23
C MET A 104 -18.50 -4.32 5.19
N VAL A 105 -17.22 -4.07 4.93
CA VAL A 105 -16.20 -5.13 4.88
C VAL A 105 -15.97 -5.75 6.25
N ILE A 106 -15.86 -4.97 7.32
CA ILE A 106 -15.72 -5.51 8.68
C ILE A 106 -16.92 -6.39 9.06
N THR A 107 -18.14 -5.96 8.75
CA THR A 107 -19.35 -6.77 8.96
C THR A 107 -19.24 -8.09 8.21
N LYS A 108 -18.84 -8.05 6.93
CA LYS A 108 -18.70 -9.27 6.14
C LYS A 108 -17.63 -10.21 6.70
N VAL A 109 -16.53 -9.66 7.20
CA VAL A 109 -15.49 -10.44 7.88
C VAL A 109 -16.07 -11.15 9.10
N LYS A 110 -16.78 -10.41 9.97
CA LYS A 110 -17.38 -10.96 11.20
C LYS A 110 -18.40 -12.05 10.88
N GLU A 111 -19.23 -11.87 9.86
CA GLU A 111 -20.16 -12.89 9.38
C GLU A 111 -19.45 -14.19 8.99
N VAL A 112 -18.43 -14.10 8.13
CA VAL A 112 -17.69 -15.28 7.65
C VAL A 112 -16.98 -15.98 8.82
N LEU A 113 -16.34 -15.25 9.72
CA LEU A 113 -15.69 -15.86 10.89
C LEU A 113 -16.70 -16.55 11.80
N ASN A 114 -17.88 -15.96 12.01
CA ASN A 114 -18.91 -16.53 12.86
C ASN A 114 -19.52 -17.80 12.25
N ILE A 115 -19.88 -17.76 10.95
CA ILE A 115 -20.45 -18.93 10.24
C ILE A 115 -19.49 -20.13 10.25
N ASN A 116 -18.19 -19.88 10.28
CA ASN A 116 -17.16 -20.94 10.28
C ASN A 116 -16.62 -21.23 11.68
N GLU A 117 -17.17 -20.60 12.73
CA GLU A 117 -16.76 -20.74 14.14
C GLU A 117 -15.26 -20.46 14.40
N ILE A 118 -14.65 -19.58 13.60
CA ILE A 118 -13.22 -19.28 13.69
C ILE A 118 -13.00 -18.14 14.69
N LYS A 119 -12.40 -18.46 15.83
CA LYS A 119 -12.11 -17.50 16.91
C LYS A 119 -10.64 -17.14 17.06
N LYS A 120 -9.73 -18.01 16.61
CA LYS A 120 -8.28 -17.83 16.69
C LYS A 120 -7.69 -17.69 15.29
N LYS A 121 -6.45 -17.19 15.22
CA LYS A 121 -5.68 -17.11 13.98
C LYS A 121 -5.75 -18.47 13.25
N PRO A 122 -6.15 -18.49 11.96
CA PRO A 122 -6.27 -19.72 11.20
C PRO A 122 -4.90 -20.34 10.91
N ASP A 123 -4.87 -21.67 10.80
CA ASP A 123 -3.73 -22.39 10.23
C ASP A 123 -3.67 -22.22 8.70
N LYS A 124 -2.76 -22.93 8.03
CA LYS A 124 -2.55 -22.78 6.58
C LYS A 124 -3.77 -23.18 5.75
N GLU A 125 -4.43 -24.30 6.09
CA GLU A 125 -5.56 -24.83 5.33
C GLU A 125 -6.80 -23.94 5.52
N ILE A 126 -7.09 -23.57 6.77
CA ILE A 126 -8.20 -22.66 7.08
C ILE A 126 -7.93 -21.26 6.48
N LYS A 127 -6.68 -20.79 6.51
CA LYS A 127 -6.29 -19.53 5.86
C LYS A 127 -6.60 -19.57 4.38
N LYS A 128 -6.22 -20.62 3.65
CA LYS A 128 -6.54 -20.77 2.22
C LYS A 128 -8.06 -20.68 1.96
N GLN A 129 -8.86 -21.44 2.70
CA GLN A 129 -10.32 -21.43 2.57
C GLN A 129 -10.92 -20.06 2.88
N LEU A 130 -10.39 -19.34 3.87
CA LEU A 130 -10.82 -17.98 4.20
C LEU A 130 -10.52 -17.00 3.06
N LEU A 131 -9.32 -17.05 2.46
CA LEU A 131 -8.97 -16.19 1.32
C LEU A 131 -9.95 -16.41 0.15
N GLU A 132 -10.27 -17.66 -0.18
CA GLU A 132 -11.24 -18.02 -1.21
C GLU A 132 -12.65 -17.49 -0.89
N LYS A 133 -13.11 -17.67 0.36
CA LYS A 133 -14.42 -17.19 0.83
C LYS A 133 -14.51 -15.66 0.80
N TYR A 134 -13.46 -14.96 1.20
CA TYR A 134 -13.43 -13.50 1.17
C TYR A 134 -13.39 -12.96 -0.25
N ARG A 135 -12.58 -13.55 -1.14
CA ARG A 135 -12.58 -13.17 -2.56
C ARG A 135 -13.96 -13.34 -3.21
N LYS A 136 -14.69 -14.41 -2.87
CA LYS A 136 -16.05 -14.66 -3.38
C LYS A 136 -17.12 -13.77 -2.75
N GLY A 137 -16.96 -13.42 -1.48
CA GLY A 137 -18.02 -12.82 -0.66
C GLY A 137 -17.88 -11.32 -0.39
N PHE A 138 -16.73 -10.72 -0.67
CA PHE A 138 -16.51 -9.30 -0.48
C PHE A 138 -17.18 -8.47 -1.59
N PRO A 139 -17.59 -7.22 -1.29
CA PRO A 139 -18.02 -6.28 -2.32
C PRO A 139 -16.90 -5.97 -3.32
N ASP A 140 -17.27 -5.66 -4.57
CA ASP A 140 -16.32 -5.41 -5.67
C ASP A 140 -15.25 -4.38 -5.32
N PHE A 141 -15.60 -3.29 -4.61
CA PHE A 141 -14.66 -2.24 -4.21
C PHE A 141 -13.55 -2.69 -3.25
N ALA A 142 -13.67 -3.89 -2.65
CA ALA A 142 -12.66 -4.45 -1.77
C ALA A 142 -11.75 -5.45 -2.51
N LEU A 143 -12.06 -5.82 -3.75
CA LEU A 143 -11.28 -6.79 -4.52
C LEU A 143 -9.90 -6.26 -4.89
N ASP A 144 -9.76 -4.96 -5.19
CA ASP A 144 -8.46 -4.32 -5.45
C ASP A 144 -7.44 -4.60 -4.34
N TRP A 145 -7.87 -4.54 -3.07
CA TRP A 145 -7.01 -4.86 -1.94
C TRP A 145 -6.63 -6.35 -1.91
N LEU A 146 -7.59 -7.25 -2.19
CA LEU A 146 -7.32 -8.68 -2.22
C LEU A 146 -6.33 -9.05 -3.34
N ASP A 147 -6.48 -8.45 -4.52
CA ASP A 147 -5.59 -8.62 -5.66
C ASP A 147 -4.18 -8.09 -5.38
N ALA A 148 -4.09 -6.99 -4.64
CA ALA A 148 -2.81 -6.46 -4.20
C ALA A 148 -2.13 -7.34 -3.14
N VAL A 149 -2.90 -7.93 -2.21
CA VAL A 149 -2.31 -8.56 -1.01
C VAL A 149 -2.06 -10.06 -1.13
N TYR A 150 -2.74 -10.77 -2.03
CA TYR A 150 -2.43 -12.17 -2.33
C TYR A 150 -2.90 -12.61 -3.72
N VAL A 151 -2.30 -13.70 -4.19
CA VAL A 151 -2.71 -14.42 -5.40
C VAL A 151 -3.07 -15.86 -5.02
N LEU A 152 -4.28 -16.29 -5.39
CA LEU A 152 -4.70 -17.68 -5.21
C LEU A 152 -4.10 -18.54 -6.33
N THR A 153 -3.47 -19.66 -5.96
CA THR A 153 -2.96 -20.68 -6.90
C THR A 153 -3.56 -22.03 -6.54
N SER A 154 -3.46 -23.00 -7.46
CA SER A 154 -3.88 -24.40 -7.22
C SER A 154 -3.33 -25.00 -5.92
N GLU A 155 -2.07 -24.71 -5.58
CA GLU A 155 -1.43 -25.20 -4.35
C GLU A 155 -1.73 -24.29 -3.15
N ASN A 156 -0.98 -23.19 -3.01
CA ASN A 156 -0.97 -22.31 -1.84
C ASN A 156 -1.10 -20.86 -2.29
N PRO A 157 -1.77 -19.99 -1.49
CA PRO A 157 -1.76 -18.57 -1.75
C PRO A 157 -0.33 -18.05 -1.76
N LYS A 158 -0.01 -17.17 -2.70
CA LYS A 158 1.26 -16.46 -2.79
C LYS A 158 1.06 -15.01 -2.39
N PHE A 159 2.04 -14.43 -1.71
CA PHE A 159 1.97 -13.06 -1.21
C PHE A 159 3.04 -12.19 -1.88
N PRO A 160 2.67 -11.02 -2.44
CA PRO A 160 3.63 -10.10 -3.01
C PRO A 160 4.68 -9.65 -1.97
N PRO A 161 5.91 -9.37 -2.41
CA PRO A 161 6.96 -8.93 -1.49
C PRO A 161 6.61 -7.61 -0.81
N ILE A 162 5.98 -6.68 -1.54
CA ILE A 162 5.69 -5.34 -1.05
C ILE A 162 4.76 -5.37 0.16
N LEU A 163 3.73 -6.23 0.17
CA LEU A 163 2.76 -6.37 1.28
C LEU A 163 3.06 -7.55 2.21
N GLY A 164 4.31 -8.01 2.25
CA GLY A 164 4.76 -9.01 3.21
C GLY A 164 4.10 -10.39 3.03
N THR A 165 3.57 -11.00 4.09
CA THR A 165 2.94 -12.34 4.06
C THR A 165 1.41 -12.29 4.16
N GLY A 166 0.84 -11.39 3.35
CA GLY A 166 -0.60 -11.15 3.29
C GLY A 166 -1.01 -10.01 4.20
N GLY A 167 -0.31 -8.87 4.12
CA GLY A 167 -0.60 -7.67 4.92
C GLY A 167 0.15 -7.62 6.25
N ASN A 168 1.25 -8.37 6.39
CA ASN A 168 2.09 -8.35 7.59
C ASN A 168 3.58 -8.44 7.28
N ASP A 169 4.39 -7.77 8.11
CA ASP A 169 5.84 -7.83 8.10
C ASP A 169 6.36 -8.16 9.51
N GLY A 170 6.80 -9.40 9.68
CA GLY A 170 7.14 -9.96 11.00
C GLY A 170 5.98 -9.85 11.99
N ARG A 171 6.14 -9.00 13.01
CA ARG A 171 5.12 -8.73 14.04
C ARG A 171 4.20 -7.54 13.70
N LEU A 172 4.53 -6.77 12.66
CA LEU A 172 3.76 -5.61 12.24
C LEU A 172 2.62 -6.07 11.31
N ASP A 173 1.37 -5.91 11.73
CA ASP A 173 0.23 -6.06 10.84
C ASP A 173 -0.08 -4.71 10.17
N PHE A 174 0.07 -4.67 8.84
CA PHE A 174 -0.10 -3.44 8.09
C PHE A 174 -1.54 -2.93 8.12
N THR A 175 -2.51 -3.84 8.17
CA THR A 175 -3.94 -3.52 8.12
C THR A 175 -4.43 -2.93 9.43
N GLN A 176 -3.99 -3.49 10.55
CA GLN A 176 -4.24 -2.96 11.88
C GLN A 176 -3.58 -1.59 12.07
N ASN A 177 -2.32 -1.44 11.65
CA ASN A 177 -1.64 -0.14 11.71
C ASN A 177 -2.36 0.90 10.84
N PHE A 178 -2.79 0.53 9.62
CA PHE A 178 -3.56 1.41 8.74
C PHE A 178 -4.85 1.92 9.42
N MET A 179 -5.65 1.02 9.99
CA MET A 179 -6.84 1.41 10.77
C MET A 179 -6.50 2.33 11.94
N GLN A 180 -5.40 2.08 12.65
CA GLN A 180 -4.95 2.94 13.74
C GLN A 180 -4.53 4.33 13.26
N GLN A 181 -3.85 4.46 12.11
CA GLN A 181 -3.50 5.77 11.55
C GLN A 181 -4.74 6.53 11.07
N LEU A 182 -5.72 5.85 10.45
CA LEU A 182 -6.99 6.47 10.05
C LEU A 182 -7.71 7.10 11.23
N LEU A 183 -7.72 6.44 12.39
CA LEU A 183 -8.35 6.95 13.61
C LEU A 183 -7.63 8.17 14.22
N LYS A 184 -6.44 8.53 13.74
CA LYS A 184 -5.72 9.75 14.15
C LYS A 184 -6.01 10.95 13.26
N ILE A 185 -6.57 10.73 12.08
CA ILE A 185 -6.80 11.79 11.07
C ILE A 185 -8.27 11.94 10.67
N ILE A 186 -9.12 10.95 10.97
CA ILE A 186 -10.56 10.95 10.67
C ILE A 186 -11.35 10.87 11.98
N PRO A 187 -12.26 11.83 12.24
CA PRO A 187 -13.16 11.73 13.38
C PRO A 187 -14.14 10.56 13.19
N VAL A 188 -14.29 9.73 14.22
CA VAL A 188 -15.16 8.54 14.23
C VAL A 188 -16.64 8.92 14.38
N TYR A 189 -16.88 10.00 15.13
CA TYR A 189 -18.20 10.51 15.48
C TYR A 189 -18.29 12.01 15.10
N GLU A 190 -19.13 12.35 14.13
CA GLU A 190 -19.23 13.74 13.62
C GLU A 190 -19.85 14.71 14.64
N ASN A 191 -20.72 14.19 15.52
CA ASN A 191 -21.51 14.97 16.49
C ASN A 191 -21.15 14.65 17.95
N ALA A 192 -19.98 14.06 18.22
CA ALA A 192 -19.57 13.83 19.61
C ALA A 192 -19.25 15.18 20.27
N GLU A 193 -19.58 15.33 21.56
CA GLU A 193 -19.14 16.45 22.42
C GLU A 193 -17.61 16.56 22.56
N VAL A 194 -16.87 15.66 21.91
CA VAL A 194 -15.42 15.60 21.88
C VAL A 194 -14.91 16.67 20.91
N ASP A 195 -14.12 17.60 21.45
CA ASP A 195 -13.42 18.60 20.66
C ASP A 195 -12.44 17.93 19.65
N ASN A 196 -12.88 17.86 18.40
CA ASN A 196 -12.09 17.34 17.28
C ASN A 196 -11.15 18.39 16.66
N SER A 197 -11.08 19.61 17.21
CA SER A 197 -10.29 20.71 16.63
C SER A 197 -8.81 20.37 16.52
N ASN A 198 -8.24 19.78 17.58
CA ASN A 198 -6.84 19.35 17.60
C ASN A 198 -6.56 18.24 16.58
N LEU A 199 -7.49 17.28 16.43
CA LEU A 199 -7.37 16.22 15.44
C LEU A 199 -7.37 16.80 14.02
N LYS A 200 -8.33 17.70 13.72
CA LYS A 200 -8.45 18.29 12.39
C LYS A 200 -7.25 19.15 12.04
N LYS A 201 -6.76 19.95 12.99
CA LYS A 201 -5.54 20.77 12.82
C LYS A 201 -4.30 19.91 12.60
N ASN A 202 -4.06 18.91 13.44
CA ASN A 202 -2.93 18.01 13.29
C ASN A 202 -2.99 17.27 11.94
N SER A 203 -4.17 16.77 11.56
CA SER A 203 -4.40 16.13 10.27
C SER A 203 -4.08 17.06 9.10
N GLN A 204 -4.48 18.33 9.17
CA GLN A 204 -4.15 19.34 8.15
C GLN A 204 -2.65 19.61 8.06
N ASP A 205 -1.96 19.80 9.19
CA ASP A 205 -0.53 20.08 9.20
C ASP A 205 0.27 18.86 8.68
N TRP A 206 -0.10 17.65 9.11
CA TRP A 206 0.49 16.40 8.61
C TRP A 206 0.25 16.18 7.11
N LEU A 207 -0.94 16.54 6.60
CA LEU A 207 -1.27 16.44 5.18
C LEU A 207 -0.48 17.46 4.35
N GLY A 208 -0.34 18.69 4.85
CA GLY A 208 0.46 19.75 4.24
C GLY A 208 1.92 19.33 4.05
N LEU A 209 2.51 18.71 5.06
CA LEU A 209 3.84 18.11 4.98
C LEU A 209 3.86 16.93 3.98
N SER A 210 2.90 16.02 4.06
CA SER A 210 2.88 14.78 3.26
C SER A 210 2.77 15.05 1.75
N ILE A 211 1.89 15.97 1.32
CA ILE A 211 1.61 16.21 -0.10
C ILE A 211 2.49 17.32 -0.67
N PHE A 212 2.74 18.39 0.09
CA PHE A 212 3.34 19.62 -0.43
C PHE A 212 4.66 20.01 0.25
N ASP A 213 5.22 19.14 1.09
CA ASP A 213 6.43 19.42 1.88
C ASP A 213 6.35 20.75 2.65
N ARG A 214 5.14 21.07 3.14
CA ARG A 214 4.85 22.34 3.80
C ARG A 214 4.73 22.15 5.32
N GLY A 215 5.53 22.92 6.05
CA GLY A 215 5.45 23.04 7.51
C GLY A 215 6.36 22.06 8.22
N SER A 216 6.24 22.00 9.54
CA SER A 216 7.04 21.10 10.40
C SER A 216 6.22 20.62 11.59
N PRO A 217 5.11 19.88 11.35
CA PRO A 217 4.28 19.36 12.41
C PRO A 217 5.04 18.38 13.30
N LYS A 218 4.62 18.26 14.55
CA LYS A 218 5.11 17.20 15.45
C LYS A 218 4.62 15.85 14.93
N LEU A 219 5.55 14.99 14.53
CA LEU A 219 5.26 13.63 14.07
C LEU A 219 5.04 12.67 15.25
N ILE A 220 4.45 11.52 14.97
CA ILE A 220 4.18 10.50 15.99
C ILE A 220 5.47 9.75 16.28
N GLN A 221 5.87 9.77 17.55
CA GLN A 221 7.01 9.01 18.06
C GLN A 221 6.64 7.55 18.30
N ASP A 222 7.64 6.67 18.23
CA ASP A 222 7.55 5.24 18.55
C ASP A 222 6.46 4.48 17.77
N ALA A 223 6.17 4.94 16.56
CA ALA A 223 5.26 4.30 15.62
C ALA A 223 6.01 3.52 14.54
N ALA A 224 5.53 2.32 14.23
CA ALA A 224 6.10 1.50 13.18
C ALA A 224 5.66 1.97 11.79
N ILE A 225 6.62 2.29 10.92
CA ILE A 225 6.38 2.61 9.50
C ILE A 225 6.59 1.40 8.58
N GLY A 226 7.20 0.33 9.10
CA GLY A 226 7.60 -0.85 8.32
C GLY A 226 8.83 -0.61 7.46
N GLN A 227 9.05 -1.48 6.48
CA GLN A 227 10.23 -1.49 5.60
C GLN A 227 10.35 -0.32 4.60
N TYR A 228 9.33 0.54 4.48
CA TYR A 228 9.22 1.47 3.34
C TYR A 228 9.91 2.83 3.54
N ASN A 229 10.24 3.21 4.78
CA ASN A 229 10.89 4.48 5.10
C ASN A 229 12.03 4.29 6.11
N PRO A 230 13.23 3.91 5.63
CA PRO A 230 14.41 3.76 6.47
C PRO A 230 14.80 5.05 7.21
N GLY A 231 14.54 6.23 6.61
CA GLY A 231 14.86 7.51 7.23
C GLY A 231 13.99 7.83 8.46
N GLY A 232 12.76 7.30 8.51
CA GLY A 232 11.80 7.54 9.60
C GLY A 232 11.77 6.45 10.68
N SER A 233 12.53 5.36 10.54
CA SER A 233 12.47 4.21 11.45
C SER A 233 13.09 4.46 12.82
N GLY A 234 13.78 5.59 13.01
CA GLY A 234 14.59 5.85 14.19
C GLY A 234 15.82 4.93 14.24
N GLY A 235 16.54 4.98 15.36
CA GLY A 235 17.74 4.19 15.58
C GLY A 235 18.96 5.02 15.96
N ALA A 236 20.13 4.37 15.96
CA ALA A 236 21.38 4.98 16.39
C ALA A 236 21.77 6.14 15.47
N ASN A 237 22.16 7.27 16.07
CA ASN A 237 22.62 8.49 15.37
C ASN A 237 21.62 9.10 14.37
N MET A 238 20.32 8.84 14.54
CA MET A 238 19.26 9.37 13.67
C MET A 238 18.69 10.75 14.14
N ASP A 239 19.21 11.29 15.23
CA ASP A 239 18.94 12.65 15.74
C ASP A 239 20.21 13.19 16.42
N ARG A 240 20.16 14.38 17.02
CA ARG A 240 21.26 15.02 17.78
C ARG A 240 21.75 14.21 18.99
N GLY A 241 21.10 13.09 19.32
CA GLY A 241 21.49 12.17 20.39
C GLY A 241 21.96 10.80 19.87
N PHE A 242 22.37 9.92 20.78
CA PHE A 242 22.87 8.58 20.44
C PHE A 242 21.82 7.66 19.80
N ASN A 243 20.53 7.89 20.08
CA ASN A 243 19.41 7.16 19.50
C ASN A 243 18.25 8.13 19.27
N ALA A 244 17.49 7.90 18.20
CA ALA A 244 16.24 8.61 17.92
C ALA A 244 15.05 7.63 17.91
N SER A 245 13.90 8.09 18.38
CA SER A 245 12.62 7.41 18.17
C SER A 245 12.26 7.42 16.68
N SER A 246 11.51 6.40 16.26
CA SER A 246 10.84 6.41 14.96
C SER A 246 9.86 7.58 14.87
N LEU A 247 9.80 8.26 13.73
CA LEU A 247 8.88 9.37 13.48
C LEU A 247 7.97 9.03 12.31
N VAL A 248 6.66 9.03 12.55
CA VAL A 248 5.65 8.68 11.56
C VAL A 248 4.66 9.80 11.36
N ASN A 249 4.51 10.20 10.10
CA ASN A 249 3.36 10.96 9.64
C ASN A 249 2.22 9.96 9.30
N PRO A 250 1.04 10.06 9.96
CA PRO A 250 -0.10 9.19 9.64
C PRO A 250 -0.51 9.22 8.17
N TRP A 251 -0.48 10.39 7.53
CA TRP A 251 -0.86 10.54 6.13
C TRP A 251 0.09 9.82 5.19
N ASP A 252 1.41 9.87 5.45
CA ASP A 252 2.37 9.15 4.61
C ASP A 252 2.11 7.63 4.64
N TYR A 253 1.84 7.06 5.83
CA TYR A 253 1.52 5.63 5.95
C TYR A 253 0.20 5.28 5.25
N ILE A 254 -0.84 6.10 5.41
CA ILE A 254 -2.15 5.87 4.80
C ILE A 254 -2.04 5.91 3.28
N LEU A 255 -1.44 6.97 2.74
CA LEU A 255 -1.31 7.15 1.30
C LEU A 255 -0.39 6.10 0.67
N MET A 256 0.67 5.70 1.37
CA MET A 256 1.53 4.59 0.95
C MET A 256 0.73 3.29 0.83
N MET A 257 -0.08 2.93 1.83
CA MET A 257 -0.91 1.72 1.76
C MET A 257 -1.96 1.79 0.66
N GLU A 258 -2.53 2.97 0.43
CA GLU A 258 -3.49 3.20 -0.67
C GLU A 258 -2.83 3.09 -2.06
N GLY A 259 -1.55 3.43 -2.18
CA GLY A 259 -0.78 3.25 -3.41
C GLY A 259 -0.25 1.84 -3.63
N ALA A 260 0.04 1.09 -2.56
CA ALA A 260 0.42 -0.32 -2.66
C ALA A 260 -0.67 -1.18 -3.33
N ILE A 261 -1.93 -0.74 -3.30
CA ILE A 261 -3.06 -1.39 -3.98
C ILE A 261 -2.87 -1.44 -5.51
N VAL A 262 -2.13 -0.50 -6.09
CA VAL A 262 -1.86 -0.49 -7.54
C VAL A 262 -1.03 -1.71 -7.96
N PHE A 263 -0.29 -2.34 -7.03
CA PHE A 263 0.51 -3.54 -7.27
C PHE A 263 -0.34 -4.83 -7.18
N ALA A 264 -1.40 -4.90 -7.97
CA ALA A 264 -2.21 -6.12 -8.09
C ALA A 264 -1.38 -7.29 -8.65
N GLY A 265 -1.34 -8.40 -7.92
CA GLY A 265 -0.71 -9.63 -8.38
C GLY A 265 -1.61 -10.39 -9.36
N SER A 266 -0.99 -11.12 -10.30
CA SER A 266 -1.70 -11.96 -11.26
C SER A 266 -1.19 -13.40 -11.27
N VAL A 267 -1.98 -14.32 -11.84
CA VAL A 267 -1.55 -15.71 -12.08
C VAL A 267 -1.14 -15.84 -13.54
N ALA A 268 0.09 -16.29 -13.79
CA ALA A 268 0.51 -16.67 -15.12
C ALA A 268 0.68 -18.20 -15.24
N ARG A 269 0.17 -18.73 -16.36
CA ARG A 269 0.36 -20.13 -16.76
C ARG A 269 1.24 -20.17 -17.99
N LYS A 270 2.40 -20.84 -17.90
CA LYS A 270 3.21 -21.15 -19.08
C LYS A 270 2.54 -22.28 -19.85
N ILE A 271 2.40 -22.19 -21.17
CA ILE A 271 1.97 -23.34 -21.99
C ILE A 271 3.21 -24.24 -22.18
N SER A 272 3.40 -25.21 -21.29
CA SER A 272 4.39 -26.28 -21.42
C SER A 272 3.95 -27.49 -20.61
N THR A 273 4.34 -28.70 -21.00
CA THR A 273 3.92 -29.99 -20.43
C THR A 273 4.18 -30.17 -18.92
N ASP A 274 4.96 -29.28 -18.30
CA ASP A 274 5.27 -29.27 -16.86
C ASP A 274 5.02 -27.88 -16.22
N SER A 275 3.93 -27.23 -16.62
CA SER A 275 3.63 -25.85 -16.21
C SER A 275 3.02 -25.77 -14.81
N ARG A 276 3.82 -25.44 -13.80
CA ARG A 276 3.29 -24.94 -12.52
C ARG A 276 2.80 -23.50 -12.69
N GLU A 277 1.62 -23.20 -12.15
CA GLU A 277 1.13 -21.83 -12.01
C GLU A 277 2.10 -21.04 -11.14
N LYS A 278 2.51 -19.85 -11.62
CA LYS A 278 3.35 -18.94 -10.85
C LYS A 278 2.58 -17.65 -10.61
N ALA A 279 2.60 -17.19 -9.36
CA ALA A 279 2.19 -15.83 -9.06
C ALA A 279 3.22 -14.88 -9.66
N ILE A 280 2.73 -13.90 -10.41
CA ILE A 280 3.52 -12.80 -10.94
C ILE A 280 3.10 -11.54 -10.19
N TYR A 281 4.10 -10.79 -9.77
CA TYR A 281 3.93 -9.48 -9.16
C TYR A 281 4.55 -8.42 -10.06
N PRO A 282 3.92 -7.25 -10.18
CA PRO A 282 4.40 -6.18 -11.05
C PRO A 282 5.86 -5.85 -10.72
N PHE A 283 6.69 -5.78 -11.76
CA PHE A 283 8.09 -5.36 -11.68
C PHE A 283 8.96 -6.07 -10.64
N THR A 284 8.61 -7.32 -10.30
CA THR A 284 9.28 -8.09 -9.27
C THR A 284 10.16 -9.17 -9.88
N VAL A 285 11.44 -9.18 -9.51
CA VAL A 285 12.44 -10.17 -9.93
C VAL A 285 13.16 -10.77 -8.72
N SER A 286 13.89 -11.86 -8.92
CA SER A 286 14.81 -12.37 -7.90
C SER A 286 16.00 -11.42 -7.77
N SER A 287 16.50 -11.27 -6.53
CA SER A 287 17.72 -10.51 -6.29
C SER A 287 18.92 -11.13 -7.00
N SER A 288 19.90 -10.30 -7.31
CA SER A 288 21.18 -10.74 -7.88
C SER A 288 22.33 -10.35 -6.94
N SER A 289 23.20 -11.31 -6.62
CA SER A 289 24.40 -11.13 -5.79
C SER A 289 25.62 -10.65 -6.61
N VAL A 290 25.37 -9.87 -7.66
CA VAL A 290 26.42 -9.38 -8.56
C VAL A 290 26.16 -7.93 -8.94
N GLY A 291 27.23 -7.18 -9.18
CA GLY A 291 27.14 -5.77 -9.62
C GLY A 291 27.53 -4.75 -8.55
N TYR A 292 27.94 -5.16 -7.34
CA TYR A 292 28.47 -4.27 -6.30
C TYR A 292 29.47 -5.01 -5.38
N ALA A 293 30.32 -4.25 -4.69
CA ALA A 293 31.47 -4.78 -3.96
C ALA A 293 31.13 -5.56 -2.68
N THR A 294 29.94 -5.34 -2.11
CA THR A 294 29.48 -5.99 -0.86
C THR A 294 28.49 -7.12 -1.11
N ALA A 295 28.35 -7.57 -2.35
CA ALA A 295 27.41 -8.62 -2.70
C ALA A 295 27.80 -9.95 -2.07
N VAL A 296 26.82 -10.69 -1.56
CA VAL A 296 27.02 -12.00 -0.93
C VAL A 296 26.04 -13.01 -1.51
N GLU A 297 26.49 -14.24 -1.74
CA GLU A 297 25.71 -15.30 -2.38
C GLU A 297 24.36 -15.57 -1.66
N SER A 298 24.31 -15.36 -0.34
CA SER A 298 23.10 -15.52 0.47
C SER A 298 21.95 -14.55 0.12
N GLU A 299 22.24 -13.46 -0.60
CA GLU A 299 21.23 -12.54 -1.15
C GLU A 299 20.38 -13.20 -2.25
N GLU A 300 20.93 -14.17 -3.00
CA GLU A 300 20.18 -14.90 -4.04
C GLU A 300 19.34 -16.06 -3.47
N THR A 301 19.69 -16.59 -2.30
CA THR A 301 19.12 -17.84 -1.79
C THR A 301 18.11 -17.68 -0.66
N SER A 302 18.34 -16.78 0.31
CA SER A 302 17.61 -16.83 1.58
C SER A 302 17.39 -15.49 2.30
N LEU A 303 18.18 -14.45 2.03
CA LEU A 303 18.04 -13.16 2.72
C LEU A 303 17.09 -12.19 2.03
N SER A 304 16.98 -12.24 0.71
CA SER A 304 16.09 -11.39 -0.07
C SER A 304 14.88 -12.18 -0.59
N ARG A 305 13.67 -11.66 -0.36
CA ARG A 305 12.45 -12.23 -0.95
C ARG A 305 12.35 -11.92 -2.43
N ALA A 306 12.72 -10.71 -2.82
CA ALA A 306 12.63 -10.21 -4.18
C ALA A 306 13.32 -8.84 -4.29
N GLU A 307 13.59 -8.44 -5.52
CA GLU A 307 14.00 -7.10 -5.94
C GLU A 307 12.87 -6.49 -6.79
N ILE A 308 12.55 -5.21 -6.57
CA ILE A 308 11.42 -4.53 -7.21
C ILE A 308 11.94 -3.33 -8.01
N TRP A 309 11.53 -3.23 -9.28
CA TRP A 309 11.97 -2.20 -10.23
C TRP A 309 10.79 -1.32 -10.69
N VAL A 310 10.43 -0.31 -9.90
CA VAL A 310 9.23 0.48 -10.19
C VAL A 310 9.44 1.48 -11.34
N PRO A 311 8.44 1.69 -12.21
CA PRO A 311 8.58 2.60 -13.35
C PRO A 311 8.47 4.07 -12.93
N ILE A 312 9.22 4.92 -13.63
CA ILE A 312 9.10 6.38 -13.62
C ILE A 312 8.72 6.81 -15.04
N TRP A 313 7.73 7.69 -15.16
CA TRP A 313 7.18 8.11 -16.45
C TRP A 313 7.06 9.64 -16.53
N GLU A 314 7.45 10.20 -17.67
CA GLU A 314 7.42 11.66 -17.91
C GLU A 314 6.18 12.09 -18.70
N ARG A 315 5.53 11.16 -19.40
CA ARG A 315 4.30 11.43 -20.16
C ARG A 315 3.09 11.22 -19.29
N SER A 316 2.14 12.16 -19.32
CA SER A 316 0.95 12.10 -18.48
C SER A 316 0.08 10.86 -18.76
N ILE A 317 -0.13 10.03 -17.75
CA ILE A 317 -0.99 8.84 -17.84
C ILE A 317 -2.24 8.99 -16.97
N SER A 318 -3.34 8.42 -17.41
CA SER A 318 -4.58 8.24 -16.65
C SER A 318 -4.45 7.07 -15.67
N ILE A 319 -5.42 6.95 -14.75
CA ILE A 319 -5.46 5.84 -13.79
C ILE A 319 -5.60 4.48 -14.51
N SER A 320 -6.35 4.41 -15.60
CA SER A 320 -6.54 3.18 -16.38
C SER A 320 -5.25 2.76 -17.09
N GLU A 321 -4.51 3.73 -17.66
CA GLU A 321 -3.19 3.48 -18.26
C GLU A 321 -2.17 3.02 -17.21
N LEU A 322 -2.18 3.61 -16.01
CA LEU A 322 -1.34 3.17 -14.90
C LEU A 322 -1.68 1.73 -14.47
N GLN A 323 -2.97 1.42 -14.31
CA GLN A 323 -3.41 0.07 -13.94
C GLN A 323 -2.98 -0.96 -14.99
N HIS A 324 -3.13 -0.63 -16.28
CA HIS A 324 -2.69 -1.49 -17.38
C HIS A 324 -1.18 -1.74 -17.34
N LEU A 325 -0.37 -0.68 -17.16
CA LEU A 325 1.08 -0.78 -17.03
C LEU A 325 1.48 -1.69 -15.86
N PHE A 326 0.82 -1.58 -14.70
CA PHE A 326 1.13 -2.41 -13.54
C PHE A 326 0.62 -3.85 -13.70
N SER A 327 -0.47 -4.09 -14.42
CA SER A 327 -0.97 -5.45 -14.65
C SER A 327 -0.22 -6.21 -15.74
N GLU A 328 0.28 -5.51 -16.77
CA GLU A 328 0.78 -6.13 -17.99
C GLU A 328 2.23 -5.80 -18.33
N GLY A 329 2.83 -4.81 -17.65
CA GLY A 329 4.19 -4.35 -17.92
C GLY A 329 5.21 -5.49 -17.90
N ARG A 330 6.08 -5.55 -18.91
CA ARG A 330 7.05 -6.65 -19.07
C ARG A 330 8.46 -6.12 -19.20
N ALA A 331 9.39 -6.87 -18.64
CA ALA A 331 10.81 -6.73 -18.92
C ALA A 331 11.31 -8.02 -19.56
N GLN A 332 11.78 -7.94 -20.80
CA GLN A 332 12.27 -9.06 -21.58
C GLN A 332 13.71 -8.87 -22.02
N PHE A 333 14.49 -9.92 -21.88
CA PHE A 333 15.84 -10.01 -22.43
C PHE A 333 15.87 -11.15 -23.46
N GLY A 334 15.94 -10.78 -24.74
CA GLY A 334 15.82 -11.73 -25.85
C GLY A 334 14.42 -12.33 -25.94
N LYS A 335 14.30 -13.66 -25.82
CA LYS A 335 13.02 -14.39 -25.88
C LYS A 335 12.40 -14.68 -24.51
N TYR A 336 12.99 -14.16 -23.43
CA TYR A 336 12.62 -14.54 -22.06
C TYR A 336 12.33 -13.32 -21.19
N GLN A 337 11.34 -13.46 -20.31
CA GLN A 337 11.10 -12.51 -19.22
C GLN A 337 12.35 -12.43 -18.32
N ALA A 338 12.72 -11.22 -17.92
CA ALA A 338 13.76 -10.98 -16.92
C ALA A 338 13.38 -11.66 -15.60
N LYS A 339 14.32 -12.42 -15.03
CA LYS A 339 14.15 -13.15 -13.77
C LYS A 339 14.97 -12.58 -12.63
N THR A 340 16.04 -11.85 -12.92
CA THR A 340 16.95 -11.25 -11.94
C THR A 340 17.11 -9.75 -12.19
N GLY A 341 17.54 -9.01 -11.18
CA GLY A 341 17.89 -7.58 -11.34
C GLY A 341 18.85 -7.33 -12.51
N LEU A 342 19.89 -8.15 -12.66
CA LEU A 342 20.83 -8.07 -13.79
C LEU A 342 20.15 -8.26 -15.16
N GLN A 343 19.19 -9.19 -15.26
CA GLN A 343 18.42 -9.38 -16.50
C GLN A 343 17.47 -8.22 -16.76
N PHE A 344 16.93 -7.59 -15.70
CA PHE A 344 16.07 -6.42 -15.80
C PHE A 344 16.85 -5.21 -16.34
N VAL A 345 18.05 -4.95 -15.82
CA VAL A 345 18.98 -3.93 -16.35
C VAL A 345 19.28 -4.16 -17.83
N ARG A 346 19.53 -5.42 -18.21
CA ARG A 346 19.77 -5.78 -19.62
C ARG A 346 18.53 -5.55 -20.49
N ALA A 347 17.34 -5.88 -20.00
CA ALA A 347 16.08 -5.63 -20.69
C ALA A 347 15.87 -4.13 -20.94
N ILE A 348 16.07 -3.28 -19.93
CA ILE A 348 16.00 -1.81 -20.08
C ILE A 348 17.02 -1.35 -21.13
N SER A 349 18.27 -1.80 -21.01
CA SER A 349 19.37 -1.40 -21.90
C SER A 349 19.14 -1.84 -23.35
N SER A 350 18.38 -2.93 -23.57
CA SER A 350 18.01 -3.43 -24.90
C SER A 350 16.64 -2.94 -25.38
N LEU A 351 16.02 -1.97 -24.71
CA LEU A 351 14.65 -1.49 -25.00
C LEU A 351 13.60 -2.62 -25.01
N GLY A 352 13.82 -3.66 -24.21
CA GLY A 352 12.91 -4.79 -24.03
C GLY A 352 11.93 -4.59 -22.87
N VAL A 353 11.56 -3.35 -22.58
CA VAL A 353 10.56 -3.00 -21.57
C VAL A 353 9.34 -2.39 -22.26
N ASP A 354 8.16 -2.94 -21.98
CA ASP A 354 6.87 -2.50 -22.51
C ASP A 354 5.91 -2.18 -21.35
#